data_AF-A0A538QA82-F1
#
_entry.id   AF-A0A538QA82-F1
#
_cell.length_a   1.000
_cell.length_b   1.000
_cell.length_c   1.000
_cell.angle_alpha   90.00
_cell.angle_beta   90.00
_cell.angle_gamma   90.00
#
_symmetry.space_group_name_H-M   'P 1'
#
loop_
_entity.id
_entity.type
_entity.pdbx_description
1 polymer ?
#
loop_
_entity_poly.entity_id
_entity_poly.type
_entity_poly.pdbx_seq_one_letter_code
_entity_poly.pdbx_strand_id
1 'polypeptide(L)'
;MRDDLLRRGLDAARAAREARAVASDVVLVTATPTEHKQLERAAKEVGTGFDKLPGRYGPYYRLGFLGANRVVSIQVSMGAFSPDGAAARCIQARAETQATTIILIGTAFGVARGDSTSASGGRAGLGDGGAARATVATKGE
;
A
#
# COMPACT_ATOMS: atom_id res chain seq x y z
N MET A 1 -24.13 -1.78 -35.25
CA MET A 1 -22.66 -1.68 -35.41
C MET A 1 -22.12 -0.32 -34.97
N ARG A 2 -22.70 0.82 -35.40
CA ARG A 2 -22.31 2.17 -34.95
C ARG A 2 -22.51 2.41 -33.44
N ASP A 3 -23.62 1.93 -32.89
CA ASP A 3 -23.92 2.09 -31.46
C ASP A 3 -22.98 1.29 -30.54
N ASP A 4 -22.46 0.16 -31.01
CA ASP A 4 -21.54 -0.69 -30.25
C ASP A 4 -20.15 -0.04 -30.15
N LEU A 5 -19.70 0.63 -31.22
CA LEU A 5 -18.48 1.43 -31.23
C LEU A 5 -18.56 2.65 -30.31
N LEU A 6 -19.71 3.34 -30.29
CA LEU A 6 -19.92 4.49 -29.39
C LEU A 6 -19.94 4.07 -27.92
N ARG A 7 -20.59 2.95 -27.58
CA ARG A 7 -20.58 2.38 -26.22
C ARG A 7 -19.16 2.03 -25.77
N ARG A 8 -18.41 1.30 -26.60
CA ARG A 8 -17.00 0.96 -26.30
C ARG A 8 -16.14 2.21 -26.12
N GLY A 9 -16.36 3.26 -26.90
CA GLY A 9 -15.64 4.53 -26.78
C GLY A 9 -15.92 5.26 -25.46
N LEU A 10 -17.18 5.29 -25.03
CA LEU A 10 -17.58 5.87 -23.74
C LEU A 10 -17.01 5.08 -22.56
N ASP A 11 -17.05 3.75 -22.62
CA ASP A 11 -16.47 2.87 -21.59
C ASP A 11 -14.96 3.05 -21.48
N ALA A 12 -14.26 3.14 -22.60
CA ALA A 12 -12.82 3.40 -22.64
C ALA A 12 -12.46 4.79 -22.07
N ALA A 13 -13.23 5.83 -22.40
CA ALA A 13 -13.02 7.17 -21.88
C ALA A 13 -13.27 7.24 -20.36
N ARG A 14 -14.29 6.53 -19.88
CA ARG A 14 -14.58 6.40 -18.45
C ARG A 14 -13.45 5.69 -17.71
N ALA A 15 -13.00 4.55 -18.23
CA ALA A 15 -11.88 3.80 -17.66
C ALA A 15 -10.58 4.63 -17.64
N ALA A 16 -10.31 5.41 -18.69
CA ALA A 16 -9.16 6.31 -18.74
C ALA A 16 -9.25 7.43 -17.70
N ARG A 17 -10.44 7.98 -17.46
CA ARG A 17 -10.67 9.04 -16.47
C ARG A 17 -10.53 8.52 -15.04
N GLU A 18 -11.03 7.31 -14.78
CA GLU A 18 -10.87 6.60 -13.51
C GLU A 18 -9.39 6.26 -13.26
N ALA A 19 -8.67 5.73 -14.25
CA ALA A 19 -7.23 5.46 -14.16
C ALA A 19 -6.42 6.74 -13.86
N ARG A 20 -6.78 7.86 -14.49
CA ARG A 20 -6.13 9.16 -14.23
C ARG A 20 -6.44 9.71 -12.84
N ALA A 21 -7.54 9.29 -12.22
CA ALA A 21 -7.86 9.67 -10.86
C ALA A 21 -6.96 8.96 -9.83
N VAL A 22 -6.45 7.77 -10.13
CA VAL A 22 -5.57 7.02 -9.23
C VAL A 22 -4.08 7.15 -9.59
N ALA A 23 -3.74 7.85 -10.67
CA ALA A 23 -2.38 8.08 -11.11
C ALA A 23 -1.50 8.69 -10.00
N SER A 24 -0.44 7.96 -9.63
CA SER A 24 0.39 8.24 -8.44
C SER A 24 1.83 7.81 -8.67
N ASP A 25 2.76 8.38 -7.92
CA ASP A 25 4.19 8.07 -8.02
C ASP A 25 4.60 6.99 -7.00
N VAL A 26 3.91 6.98 -5.84
CA VAL A 26 4.13 6.03 -4.73
C VAL A 26 2.80 5.38 -4.30
N VAL A 27 2.83 4.06 -4.09
CA VAL A 27 1.73 3.31 -3.46
C VAL A 27 2.18 2.76 -2.11
N LEU A 28 1.44 3.11 -1.06
CA LEU A 28 1.58 2.52 0.27
C LEU A 28 0.62 1.33 0.40
N VAL A 29 1.09 0.22 0.96
CA VAL A 29 0.31 -1.03 1.04
C VAL A 29 0.19 -1.46 2.49
N THR A 30 -1.04 -1.60 2.98
CA THR A 30 -1.34 -2.12 4.33
C THR A 30 -2.14 -3.42 4.21
N ALA A 31 -1.92 -4.39 5.09
CA ALA A 31 -2.67 -5.65 5.07
C ALA A 31 -3.77 -5.67 6.13
N THR A 32 -3.51 -5.15 7.33
CA THR A 32 -4.44 -5.23 8.45
C THR A 32 -5.29 -3.96 8.59
N PRO A 33 -6.51 -4.05 9.14
CA PRO A 33 -7.31 -2.87 9.47
C PRO A 33 -6.61 -1.92 10.45
N THR A 34 -5.76 -2.45 11.34
CA THR A 34 -4.98 -1.65 12.29
C THR A 34 -3.94 -0.80 11.56
N GLU A 35 -3.17 -1.39 10.65
CA GLU A 35 -2.20 -0.66 9.82
C GLU A 35 -2.88 0.45 9.01
N HIS A 36 -4.02 0.14 8.39
CA HIS A 36 -4.81 1.12 7.64
C HIS A 36 -5.24 2.31 8.51
N LYS A 37 -5.77 2.07 9.71
CA LYS A 37 -6.16 3.11 10.66
C LYS A 37 -4.97 3.96 11.13
N GLN A 38 -3.82 3.33 11.37
CA GLN A 38 -2.62 4.08 11.76
C GLN A 38 -2.10 4.95 10.62
N LEU A 39 -2.19 4.47 9.38
CA LEU A 39 -1.84 5.27 8.21
C LEU A 39 -2.78 6.47 8.03
N GLU A 40 -4.10 6.27 8.19
CA GLU A 40 -5.09 7.35 8.15
C GLU A 40 -4.81 8.39 9.25
N ARG A 41 -4.50 7.92 10.46
CA ARG A 41 -4.14 8.80 11.58
C ARG A 41 -2.86 9.59 11.28
N ALA A 42 -1.82 8.93 10.79
CA ALA A 42 -0.57 9.58 10.43
C ALA A 42 -0.78 10.65 9.34
N ALA A 43 -1.58 10.34 8.31
CA ALA A 43 -1.95 11.29 7.26
C ALA A 43 -2.63 12.55 7.83
N LYS A 44 -3.54 12.40 8.80
CA LYS A 44 -4.16 13.54 9.50
C LYS A 44 -3.15 14.34 10.30
N GLU A 45 -2.24 13.68 11.02
CA GLU A 45 -1.20 14.33 11.83
C GLU A 45 -0.23 15.16 10.98
N VAL A 46 0.07 14.71 9.74
CA VAL A 46 0.90 15.48 8.78
C VAL A 46 0.10 16.45 7.91
N GLY A 47 -1.22 16.55 8.10
CA GLY A 47 -2.07 17.50 7.37
C GLY A 47 -2.35 17.11 5.91
N THR A 48 -2.34 15.82 5.59
CA THR A 48 -2.55 15.31 4.23
C THR A 48 -3.95 14.71 4.07
N GLY A 49 -4.32 14.37 2.83
CA GLY A 49 -5.63 13.76 2.54
C GLY A 49 -5.72 12.30 2.96
N PHE A 50 -6.95 11.76 2.92
CA PHE A 50 -7.18 10.31 2.98
C PHE A 50 -8.48 9.94 2.22
N ASP A 51 -8.63 10.47 1.01
CA ASP A 51 -9.89 10.37 0.27
C ASP A 51 -10.02 9.03 -0.44
N LYS A 52 -11.15 8.35 -0.25
CA LYS A 52 -11.43 7.09 -0.93
C LYS A 52 -11.71 7.34 -2.41
N LEU A 53 -10.94 6.68 -3.28
CA LEU A 53 -11.11 6.69 -4.73
C LEU A 53 -11.55 5.30 -5.21
N PRO A 54 -12.45 5.22 -6.20
CA PRO A 54 -12.70 3.98 -6.89
C PRO A 54 -11.48 3.57 -7.71
N GLY A 55 -11.16 2.28 -7.71
CA GLY A 55 -10.15 1.68 -8.56
C GLY A 55 -10.66 0.37 -9.15
N ARG A 56 -10.09 -0.03 -10.28
CA ARG A 56 -10.48 -1.22 -11.06
C ARG A 56 -10.45 -2.50 -10.25
N TYR A 57 -9.46 -2.62 -9.37
CA TYR A 57 -9.21 -3.81 -8.56
C TYR A 57 -9.47 -3.59 -7.07
N GLY A 58 -10.19 -2.52 -6.73
CA GLY A 58 -10.48 -2.14 -5.34
C GLY A 58 -10.18 -0.67 -5.07
N PRO A 59 -10.58 -0.17 -3.89
CA PRO A 59 -10.43 1.23 -3.56
C PRO A 59 -8.97 1.62 -3.32
N TYR A 60 -8.66 2.86 -3.70
CA TYR A 60 -7.45 3.57 -3.28
C TYR A 60 -7.82 4.63 -2.26
N TYR A 61 -6.84 5.06 -1.48
CA TYR A 61 -6.98 6.18 -0.56
C TYR A 61 -5.94 7.21 -0.94
N ARG A 62 -6.36 8.41 -1.32
CA ARG A 62 -5.46 9.47 -1.76
C ARG A 62 -4.92 10.21 -0.56
N LEU A 63 -3.59 10.19 -0.41
CA LEU A 63 -2.88 11.01 0.56
C LEU A 63 -2.55 12.39 0.00
N GLY A 64 -2.54 12.54 -1.33
CA GLY A 64 -2.22 13.80 -2.00
C GLY A 64 -0.73 13.88 -2.30
N PHE A 65 -0.14 15.05 -2.13
CA PHE A 65 1.29 15.26 -2.33
C PHE A 65 2.05 15.12 -1.01
N LEU A 66 3.02 14.20 -0.97
CA LEU A 66 4.02 14.11 0.08
C LEU A 66 5.37 14.51 -0.51
N GLY A 67 5.82 15.74 -0.22
CA GLY A 67 6.92 16.36 -0.94
C GLY A 67 6.56 16.55 -2.43
N ALA A 68 7.40 16.03 -3.33
CA ALA A 68 7.16 16.10 -4.78
C ALA A 68 6.32 14.92 -5.33
N ASN A 69 5.99 13.93 -4.50
CA ASN A 69 5.37 12.69 -4.96
C ASN A 69 3.86 12.67 -4.69
N ARG A 70 3.08 12.21 -5.68
CA ARG A 70 1.68 11.85 -5.49
C ARG A 70 1.62 10.48 -4.82
N VAL A 71 0.94 10.41 -3.68
CA VAL A 71 0.87 9.21 -2.86
C VAL A 71 -0.56 8.75 -2.70
N VAL A 72 -0.76 7.45 -2.93
CA VAL A 72 -1.99 6.73 -2.60
C VAL A 72 -1.67 5.54 -1.72
N SER A 73 -2.66 5.04 -1.01
CA SER A 73 -2.57 3.76 -0.32
C SER A 73 -3.65 2.79 -0.75
N ILE A 74 -3.35 1.49 -0.62
CA ILE A 74 -4.30 0.40 -0.79
C ILE A 74 -4.30 -0.50 0.43
N GLN A 75 -5.43 -1.14 0.69
CA GLN A 75 -5.52 -2.24 1.63
C GLN A 75 -5.59 -3.57 0.87
N VAL A 76 -4.79 -4.53 1.29
CA VAL A 76 -4.71 -5.88 0.70
C VAL A 76 -5.11 -6.93 1.71
N SER A 77 -5.47 -8.12 1.23
CA SER A 77 -5.61 -9.30 2.08
C SER A 77 -4.24 -9.86 2.45
N MET A 78 -4.16 -10.52 3.60
CA MET A 78 -2.96 -11.28 3.97
C MET A 78 -2.70 -12.42 2.98
N GLY A 79 -1.42 -12.71 2.73
CA GLY A 79 -0.97 -13.71 1.77
C GLY A 79 -0.47 -13.09 0.46
N ALA A 80 0.34 -13.84 -0.29
CA ALA A 80 1.04 -13.30 -1.46
C ALA A 80 0.22 -13.38 -2.77
N PHE A 81 -0.41 -14.53 -3.03
CA PHE A 81 -0.90 -14.89 -4.38
C PHE A 81 -2.42 -15.02 -4.51
N SER A 82 -3.19 -14.77 -3.46
CA SER A 82 -4.64 -14.64 -3.62
C SER A 82 -4.95 -13.45 -4.53
N PRO A 83 -6.14 -13.40 -5.17
CA PRO A 83 -6.54 -12.26 -6.01
C PRO A 83 -6.39 -10.90 -5.31
N ASP A 84 -6.66 -10.88 -3.99
CA ASP A 84 -6.48 -9.71 -3.13
C ASP A 84 -5.18 -9.74 -2.30
N GLY A 85 -4.29 -10.69 -2.57
CA GLY A 85 -3.02 -10.85 -1.88
C GLY A 85 -2.03 -9.74 -2.21
N ALA A 86 -1.06 -9.54 -1.33
CA ALA A 86 -0.14 -8.41 -1.39
C ALA A 86 0.61 -8.34 -2.73
N ALA A 87 1.17 -9.44 -3.23
CA ALA A 87 1.96 -9.41 -4.46
C ALA A 87 1.06 -9.17 -5.70
N ALA A 88 -0.07 -9.88 -5.79
CA ALA A 88 -1.03 -9.71 -6.88
C ALA A 88 -1.57 -8.27 -6.96
N ARG A 89 -1.97 -7.71 -5.81
CA ARG A 89 -2.47 -6.33 -5.73
C ARG A 89 -1.40 -5.30 -6.01
N CYS A 90 -0.14 -5.52 -5.62
CA CYS A 90 0.96 -4.62 -5.97
C CYS A 90 1.17 -4.52 -7.50
N ILE A 91 1.15 -5.66 -8.20
CA ILE A 91 1.30 -5.69 -9.67
C ILE A 91 0.15 -4.95 -10.35
N GLN A 92 -1.08 -5.22 -9.92
CA GLN A 92 -2.27 -4.55 -10.44
C GLN A 92 -2.26 -3.05 -10.14
N ALA A 93 -1.87 -2.66 -8.92
CA ALA A 93 -1.77 -1.26 -8.52
C ALA A 93 -0.71 -0.52 -9.33
N ARG A 94 0.44 -1.14 -9.63
CA ARG A 94 1.44 -0.57 -10.53
C ARG A 94 0.88 -0.31 -11.92
N ALA A 95 0.16 -1.27 -12.48
CA ALA A 95 -0.43 -1.12 -13.81
C ALA A 95 -1.49 0.00 -13.85
N GLU A 96 -2.27 0.15 -12.78
CA GLU A 96 -3.36 1.13 -12.71
C GLU A 96 -2.88 2.56 -12.38
N THR A 97 -1.97 2.69 -11.41
CA THR A 97 -1.49 3.98 -10.90
C THR A 97 -0.27 4.51 -11.66
N GLN A 98 0.44 3.64 -12.38
CA GLN A 98 1.77 3.89 -12.97
C GLN A 98 2.85 4.23 -11.94
N ALA A 99 2.64 3.92 -10.67
CA ALA A 99 3.61 4.17 -9.62
C ALA A 99 4.94 3.43 -9.89
N THR A 100 6.04 4.14 -9.65
CA THR A 100 7.39 3.57 -9.75
C THR A 100 7.85 2.98 -8.43
N THR A 101 7.20 3.36 -7.33
CA THR A 101 7.55 2.95 -5.97
C THR A 101 6.36 2.30 -5.26
N ILE A 102 6.58 1.14 -4.66
CA ILE A 102 5.62 0.46 -3.80
C ILE A 102 6.28 0.18 -2.45
N ILE A 103 5.61 0.58 -1.37
CA ILE A 103 6.08 0.44 0.00
C ILE A 103 5.07 -0.42 0.78
N LEU A 104 5.51 -1.57 1.26
CA LEU A 104 4.72 -2.41 2.15
C LEU A 104 4.91 -1.95 3.59
N ILE A 105 3.79 -1.60 4.22
CA ILE A 105 3.71 -1.21 5.63
C ILE A 105 3.10 -2.38 6.37
N GLY A 106 3.88 -2.98 7.27
CA GLY A 106 3.37 -4.06 8.09
C GLY A 106 4.26 -4.39 9.26
N THR A 107 3.77 -5.32 10.08
CA THR A 107 4.51 -5.87 11.22
C THR A 107 5.10 -7.23 10.83
N ALA A 108 6.33 -7.49 11.27
CA ALA A 108 6.98 -8.79 11.11
C ALA A 108 7.35 -9.36 12.49
N PHE A 109 7.19 -10.67 12.66
CA PHE A 109 7.63 -11.39 13.86
C PHE A 109 9.07 -11.86 13.68
N GLY A 110 9.92 -11.50 14.63
CA GLY A 110 11.31 -11.97 14.66
C GLY A 110 11.36 -13.45 15.01
N VAL A 111 12.03 -14.24 14.18
CA VAL A 111 12.37 -15.63 14.51
C VAL A 111 13.81 -15.63 14.99
N ALA A 112 14.01 -15.57 16.31
CA ALA A 112 15.32 -15.80 16.88
C ALA A 112 15.71 -17.27 16.63
N ARG A 113 16.91 -17.51 16.11
CA ARG A 113 17.50 -18.85 16.17
C ARG A 113 17.76 -19.13 17.64
N GLY A 114 17.23 -20.24 18.15
CA GLY A 114 17.37 -20.61 19.54
C GLY A 114 18.84 -20.82 19.90
N ASP A 115 19.43 -19.86 20.59
CA ASP A 115 20.22 -20.18 21.79
C ASP A 115 19.26 -20.08 22.97
N SER A 116 18.77 -21.23 23.43
CA SER A 116 17.97 -21.33 24.64
C SER A 116 18.86 -21.16 25.86
N THR A 117 19.26 -19.93 26.18
CA THR A 117 19.60 -19.58 27.57
C THR A 117 18.37 -18.96 28.20
N SER A 118 17.68 -19.79 28.98
CA SER A 118 16.69 -19.39 29.97
C SER A 118 17.27 -18.30 30.88
N ALA A 119 16.91 -17.04 30.64
CA ALA A 119 17.18 -15.97 31.58
C ALA A 119 16.03 -15.91 32.61
N SER A 120 16.07 -16.84 33.58
CA SER A 120 15.44 -16.60 34.87
C SER A 120 16.28 -15.57 35.64
N GLY A 121 15.77 -14.36 35.80
CA GLY A 121 16.21 -13.39 36.82
C GLY A 121 17.26 -12.38 36.39
N GLY A 122 16.89 -11.09 36.41
CA GLY A 122 17.81 -9.97 36.34
C GLY A 122 17.13 -8.68 35.89
N ARG A 123 16.88 -7.76 36.83
CA ARG A 123 16.35 -6.42 36.56
C ARG A 123 17.28 -5.59 35.66
N ALA A 124 16.65 -4.65 34.95
CA ALA A 124 17.18 -3.41 34.35
C ALA A 124 17.62 -3.46 32.88
N GLY A 125 17.00 -2.59 32.08
CA GLY A 125 17.45 -2.21 30.75
C GLY A 125 16.30 -1.76 29.86
N LEU A 126 16.07 -0.44 29.76
CA LEU A 126 15.38 0.13 28.61
C LEU A 126 16.15 -0.31 27.34
N GLY A 127 15.47 -0.94 26.37
CA GLY A 127 16.12 -1.46 25.17
C GLY A 127 15.15 -1.62 24.01
N ASP A 128 15.13 -0.59 23.17
CA ASP A 128 14.86 -0.54 21.73
C ASP A 128 13.59 -1.22 21.19
N GLY A 129 12.61 -0.37 20.90
CA GLY A 129 11.37 -0.71 20.24
C GLY A 129 11.58 -1.52 18.96
N GLY A 130 10.70 -2.52 18.77
CA GLY A 130 10.67 -3.38 17.60
C GLY A 130 10.75 -2.57 16.31
N ALA A 131 11.87 -2.69 15.60
CA ALA A 131 12.12 -1.98 14.37
C ALA A 131 11.13 -2.44 13.29
N ALA A 132 10.16 -1.59 12.97
CA ALA A 132 9.37 -1.72 11.75
C ALA A 132 10.33 -1.61 10.55
N ARG A 133 10.61 -2.73 9.89
CA ARG A 133 11.45 -2.76 8.68
C ARG A 133 10.56 -2.46 7.47
N ALA A 134 10.67 -1.25 6.94
CA ALA A 134 10.11 -0.93 5.62
C ALA A 134 10.98 -1.60 4.54
N THR A 135 10.40 -2.49 3.75
CA THR A 135 11.07 -3.01 2.55
C THR A 135 10.63 -2.18 1.36
N VAL A 136 11.57 -1.45 0.76
CA VAL A 136 11.33 -0.69 -0.47
C VAL A 136 11.77 -1.57 -1.64
N ALA A 137 10.82 -2.02 -2.46
CA ALA A 137 11.14 -2.69 -3.71
C ALA A 137 11.47 -1.62 -4.75
N THR A 138 12.76 -1.39 -5.01
CA THR A 138 13.23 -0.56 -6.12
C THR A 138 13.70 -1.43 -7.28
N LYS A 139 13.59 -0.92 -8.50
CA LYS A 139 14.04 -1.60 -9.71
C LYS A 139 15.58 -1.68 -9.68
N GLY A 140 16.14 -2.88 -9.74
CA GLY A 140 17.56 -3.07 -10.09
C GLY A 140 17.77 -2.70 -11.56
N GLU A 141 18.82 -1.92 -11.82
CA GLU A 141 19.25 -1.52 -13.16
C GLU A 141 19.58 -2.73 -14.06
#